data_AF-A0A969FEY6-F1
#
_entry.id   AF-A0A969FEY6-F1
#
_cell.length_a   1.000
_cell.length_b   1.000
_cell.length_c   1.000
_cell.angle_alpha   90.00
_cell.angle_beta   90.00
_cell.angle_gamma   90.00
#
_symmetry.space_group_name_H-M   'P 1'
#
loop_
_entity.id
_entity.type
_entity.pdbx_description
1 polymer ?
#
loop_
_entity_poly.entity_id
_entity_poly.type
_entity_poly.pdbx_seq_one_letter_code
_entity_poly.pdbx_strand_id
1 'polypeptide(L)'
;MSHDQLSGNTKLPAPCIVDNGIVVNKQDMQRLLADLSRVHYSYSQDGKLLAEDEGYVLEVFADAQRSTLVANHTLYLNVQSFDYLELKRVPDEQPCFDLMQDGSVLRLIPLSNPLQEQSTRSLNAAALEAVVAEVLSANWDVRIDDEENFSI
;
A
#
# COMPACT_ATOMS: atom_id res chain seq x y z
N MET A 1 -48.98 25.43 -13.70
CA MET A 1 -48.32 25.26 -12.39
C MET A 1 -46.98 24.61 -12.66
N SER A 2 -45.94 25.44 -12.80
CA SER A 2 -44.56 24.97 -12.97
C SER A 2 -44.16 24.18 -11.75
N HIS A 3 -43.76 22.92 -11.93
CA HIS A 3 -42.95 22.25 -10.92
C HIS A 3 -41.59 22.93 -10.94
N ASP A 4 -41.31 23.68 -9.90
CA ASP A 4 -40.01 24.29 -9.63
C ASP A 4 -38.92 23.23 -9.76
N GLN A 5 -38.05 23.46 -10.74
CA GLN A 5 -36.73 22.84 -10.79
C GLN A 5 -36.00 23.25 -9.52
N LEU A 6 -35.94 22.34 -8.54
CA LEU A 6 -35.05 22.45 -7.39
C LEU A 6 -33.61 22.29 -7.87
N SER A 7 -33.07 23.34 -8.49
CA SER A 7 -31.65 23.58 -8.68
C SER A 7 -31.02 23.95 -7.33
N GLY A 8 -31.07 23.02 -6.38
CA GLY A 8 -30.34 23.07 -5.13
C GLY A 8 -29.16 22.12 -5.22
N ASN A 9 -28.02 22.61 -5.72
CA ASN A 9 -26.75 21.91 -5.71
C ASN A 9 -26.21 21.81 -4.27
N THR A 10 -26.91 21.11 -3.38
CA THR A 10 -26.40 20.73 -2.06
C THR A 10 -25.59 19.45 -2.24
N LYS A 11 -24.39 19.59 -2.80
CA LYS A 11 -23.41 18.49 -2.78
C LYS A 11 -23.15 18.15 -1.33
N LEU A 12 -23.63 17.00 -0.89
CA LEU A 12 -23.26 16.43 0.40
C LEU A 12 -21.72 16.39 0.48
N PRO A 13 -21.15 16.64 1.66
CA PRO A 13 -19.71 16.51 1.83
C PRO A 13 -19.26 15.09 1.47
N ALA A 14 -18.00 14.96 1.05
CA ALA A 14 -17.40 13.65 0.81
C ALA A 14 -17.48 12.79 2.09
N PRO A 15 -17.71 11.47 1.98
CA PRO A 15 -17.76 10.59 3.15
C PRO A 15 -16.46 10.63 3.96
N CYS A 16 -16.59 10.51 5.28
CA CYS A 16 -15.48 10.31 6.20
C CYS A 16 -15.59 8.90 6.77
N ILE A 17 -14.61 8.04 6.46
CA ILE A 17 -14.57 6.65 6.91
C ILE A 17 -13.35 6.48 7.82
N VAL A 18 -13.58 5.97 9.03
CA VAL A 18 -12.54 5.75 10.04
C VAL A 18 -12.63 4.31 10.52
N ASP A 19 -11.58 3.53 10.24
CA ASP A 19 -11.36 2.12 10.63
C ASP A 19 -12.34 1.08 10.08
N ASN A 20 -13.63 1.40 10.00
CA ASN A 20 -14.67 0.49 9.58
C ASN A 20 -15.60 1.20 8.60
N GLY A 21 -15.95 0.53 7.51
CA GLY A 21 -16.86 1.07 6.52
C GLY A 21 -16.66 0.47 5.14
N ILE A 22 -17.50 0.91 4.20
CA ILE A 22 -17.51 0.41 2.83
C ILE A 22 -16.96 1.49 1.91
N VAL A 23 -15.97 1.12 1.10
CA VAL A 23 -15.35 1.96 0.08
C VAL A 23 -15.73 1.42 -1.29
N VAL A 24 -16.56 2.17 -2.01
CA VAL A 24 -17.01 1.83 -3.38
C VAL A 24 -16.22 2.56 -4.46
N ASN A 25 -15.61 3.70 -4.11
CA ASN A 25 -14.85 4.50 -5.05
C ASN A 25 -13.53 3.80 -5.38
N LYS A 26 -13.29 3.52 -6.67
CA LYS A 26 -12.10 2.78 -7.14
C LYS A 26 -10.79 3.50 -6.87
N GLN A 27 -10.78 4.83 -6.92
CA GLN A 27 -9.57 5.61 -6.62
C GLN A 27 -9.23 5.54 -5.13
N ASP A 28 -10.25 5.60 -4.27
CA ASP A 28 -10.06 5.46 -2.82
C ASP A 28 -9.63 4.03 -2.45
N MET A 29 -10.22 3.01 -3.08
CA MET A 29 -9.76 1.61 -2.95
C MET A 29 -8.28 1.47 -3.36
N GLN A 30 -7.91 2.01 -4.52
CA GLN A 30 -6.53 1.94 -5.02
C GLN A 30 -5.56 2.61 -4.06
N ARG A 31 -5.90 3.81 -3.55
CA ARG A 31 -5.08 4.54 -2.59
C ARG A 31 -4.89 3.75 -1.29
N LEU A 32 -5.96 3.18 -0.73
CA LEU A 32 -5.88 2.39 0.52
C LEU A 32 -5.00 1.15 0.37
N LEU A 33 -5.13 0.45 -0.75
CA LEU A 33 -4.40 -0.80 -0.99
C LEU A 33 -2.95 -0.56 -1.41
N ALA A 34 -2.64 0.57 -2.06
CA ALA A 34 -1.29 0.90 -2.50
C ALA A 34 -0.31 1.14 -1.33
N ASP A 35 -0.83 1.47 -0.15
CA ASP A 35 -0.05 1.62 1.07
C ASP A 35 0.28 0.26 1.72
N LEU A 36 -0.27 -0.84 1.22
CA LEU A 36 0.03 -2.19 1.71
C LEU A 36 1.32 -2.71 1.09
N SER A 37 2.15 -3.32 1.94
CA SER A 37 3.39 -3.99 1.54
C SER A 37 3.22 -5.50 1.66
N ARG A 38 3.58 -6.08 2.81
CA ARG A 38 3.43 -7.49 3.13
C ARG A 38 2.09 -7.72 3.82
N VAL A 39 1.36 -8.70 3.33
CA VAL A 39 0.02 -9.05 3.80
C VAL A 39 -0.11 -10.55 3.98
N HIS A 40 -0.93 -10.95 4.94
CA HIS A 40 -1.55 -12.27 4.97
C HIS A 40 -2.84 -12.19 4.16
N TYR A 41 -3.01 -13.03 3.15
CA TYR A 41 -4.19 -13.05 2.31
C TYR A 41 -4.98 -14.34 2.48
N SER A 42 -6.32 -14.23 2.38
CA SER A 42 -7.19 -15.39 2.22
C SER A 42 -8.22 -15.14 1.14
N TYR A 43 -8.40 -16.13 0.26
CA TYR A 43 -9.40 -16.10 -0.80
C TYR A 43 -10.47 -17.14 -0.52
N SER A 44 -11.72 -16.70 -0.49
CA SER A 44 -12.88 -17.55 -0.30
C SER A 44 -13.90 -17.32 -1.42
N GLN A 45 -14.64 -18.36 -1.77
CA GLN A 45 -15.75 -18.31 -2.71
C GLN A 45 -16.91 -19.10 -2.14
N ASP A 46 -18.10 -18.50 -2.12
CA ASP A 46 -19.32 -19.04 -1.51
C ASP A 46 -19.11 -19.50 -0.06
N GLY A 47 -18.31 -18.74 0.68
CA GLY A 47 -17.95 -19.03 2.08
C GLY A 47 -16.92 -20.15 2.26
N LYS A 48 -16.46 -20.80 1.18
CA LYS A 48 -15.40 -21.81 1.24
C LYS A 48 -14.03 -21.18 1.04
N LEU A 49 -13.13 -21.39 2.00
CA LEU A 49 -11.72 -21.01 1.87
C LEU A 49 -11.06 -21.85 0.77
N LEU A 50 -10.46 -21.17 -0.22
CA LEU A 50 -9.79 -21.79 -1.36
C LEU A 50 -8.27 -21.63 -1.33
N ALA A 51 -7.80 -20.49 -0.82
CA ALA A 51 -6.37 -20.21 -0.67
C ALA A 51 -6.12 -19.31 0.54
N GLU A 52 -4.99 -19.52 1.21
CA GLU A 52 -4.52 -18.70 2.32
C GLU A 52 -3.00 -18.78 2.36
N ASP A 53 -2.33 -17.63 2.37
CA ASP A 53 -0.88 -17.54 2.46
C ASP A 53 -0.44 -16.11 2.75
N GLU A 54 0.87 -15.89 2.88
CA GLU A 54 1.46 -14.57 2.89
C GLU A 54 1.94 -14.14 1.50
N GLY A 55 1.98 -12.83 1.27
CA GLY A 55 2.54 -12.27 0.04
C GLY A 55 2.80 -10.77 0.10
N TYR A 56 3.36 -10.27 -1.00
CA TYR A 56 3.67 -8.86 -1.21
C TYR A 56 2.73 -8.25 -2.24
N VAL A 57 2.15 -7.11 -1.90
CA VAL A 57 1.44 -6.25 -2.85
C VAL A 57 2.49 -5.50 -3.66
N LEU A 58 2.60 -5.81 -4.95
CA LEU A 58 3.57 -5.15 -5.84
C LEU A 58 2.94 -4.02 -6.66
N GLU A 59 1.68 -4.19 -7.07
CA GLU A 59 0.97 -3.20 -7.88
C GLU A 59 -0.50 -3.18 -7.48
N VAL A 60 -1.06 -1.97 -7.38
CA VAL A 60 -2.50 -1.75 -7.28
C VAL A 60 -2.90 -0.81 -8.40
N PHE A 61 -3.83 -1.25 -9.25
CA PHE A 61 -4.24 -0.52 -10.44
C PHE A 61 -5.75 -0.64 -10.68
N ALA A 62 -6.26 0.19 -11.60
CA ALA A 62 -7.66 0.20 -12.01
C ALA A 62 -7.75 0.09 -13.53
N ASP A 63 -7.99 -1.13 -14.03
CA ASP A 63 -8.05 -1.40 -15.47
C ASP A 63 -9.18 -2.40 -15.79
N ALA A 64 -10.10 -2.06 -16.69
CA ALA A 64 -11.24 -2.93 -16.99
C ALA A 64 -10.86 -4.22 -17.76
N GLN A 65 -9.64 -4.35 -18.26
CA GLN A 65 -9.19 -5.45 -19.13
C GLN A 65 -8.11 -6.35 -18.50
N ARG A 66 -7.59 -5.98 -17.32
CA ARG A 66 -6.57 -6.76 -16.61
C ARG A 66 -7.20 -7.51 -15.42
N SER A 67 -6.61 -8.63 -15.04
CA SER A 67 -7.09 -9.41 -13.87
C SER A 67 -6.34 -9.03 -12.60
N THR A 68 -6.98 -9.24 -11.45
CA THR A 68 -6.25 -9.42 -10.18
C THR A 68 -5.50 -10.76 -10.22
N LEU A 69 -4.22 -10.77 -9.85
CA LEU A 69 -3.38 -11.96 -9.87
C LEU A 69 -2.70 -12.16 -8.51
N VAL A 70 -2.78 -13.37 -8.00
CA VAL A 70 -2.03 -13.83 -6.82
C VAL A 70 -1.24 -15.07 -7.24
N ALA A 71 0.07 -14.94 -7.36
CA ALA A 71 0.94 -16.04 -7.75
C ALA A 71 2.34 -15.82 -7.18
N ASN A 72 3.02 -16.89 -6.77
CA ASN A 72 4.38 -16.82 -6.22
C ASN A 72 4.51 -15.77 -5.09
N HIS A 73 3.59 -15.81 -4.12
CA HIS A 73 3.53 -14.87 -2.99
C HIS A 73 3.49 -13.38 -3.42
N THR A 74 3.04 -13.11 -4.64
CA THR A 74 3.01 -11.80 -5.25
C THR A 74 1.59 -11.45 -5.65
N LEU A 75 1.15 -10.26 -5.24
CA LEU A 75 -0.20 -9.75 -5.48
C LEU A 75 -0.14 -8.55 -6.42
N TYR A 76 -0.85 -8.67 -7.55
CA TYR A 76 -1.17 -7.60 -8.48
C TYR A 76 -2.67 -7.34 -8.38
N LEU A 77 -3.06 -6.28 -7.67
CA LEU A 77 -4.45 -6.02 -7.32
C LEU A 77 -5.09 -5.08 -8.34
N ASN A 78 -6.15 -5.56 -8.99
CA ASN A 78 -6.99 -4.71 -9.82
C ASN A 78 -8.28 -4.36 -9.07
N VAL A 79 -8.46 -3.09 -8.73
CA VAL A 79 -9.68 -2.64 -8.02
C VAL A 79 -10.96 -2.77 -8.86
N GLN A 80 -10.83 -2.93 -10.18
CA GLN A 80 -11.96 -3.21 -11.06
C GLN A 80 -12.44 -4.67 -10.98
N SER A 81 -11.67 -5.57 -10.36
CA SER A 81 -12.12 -6.95 -10.11
C SER A 81 -13.17 -7.03 -8.99
N PHE A 82 -13.31 -6.02 -8.16
CA PHE A 82 -14.13 -6.07 -6.95
C PHE A 82 -15.25 -5.03 -7.02
N ASP A 83 -16.40 -5.31 -6.41
CA ASP A 83 -17.52 -4.38 -6.30
C ASP A 83 -17.22 -3.26 -5.30
N TYR A 84 -16.73 -3.65 -4.12
CA TYR A 84 -16.37 -2.74 -3.04
C TYR A 84 -15.28 -3.34 -2.15
N LEU A 85 -14.69 -2.48 -1.32
CA LEU A 85 -13.79 -2.86 -0.24
C LEU A 85 -14.47 -2.57 1.09
N GLU A 86 -14.47 -3.53 2.00
CA GLU A 86 -14.94 -3.37 3.36
C GLU A 86 -13.75 -3.31 4.32
N LEU A 87 -13.66 -2.21 5.06
CA LEU A 87 -12.71 -2.02 6.14
C LEU A 87 -13.32 -2.57 7.43
N LYS A 88 -12.56 -3.43 8.11
CA LYS A 88 -12.91 -4.01 9.41
C LYS A 88 -11.70 -4.03 10.31
N ARG A 89 -11.93 -4.19 11.60
CA ARG A 89 -10.91 -4.68 12.53
C ARG A 89 -11.22 -6.12 12.94
N VAL A 90 -10.21 -6.99 12.87
CA VAL A 90 -10.29 -8.32 13.49
C VAL A 90 -10.24 -8.18 15.03
N PRO A 91 -10.60 -9.21 15.80
CA PRO A 91 -10.66 -9.14 17.27
C PRO A 91 -9.37 -8.70 17.99
N ASP A 92 -8.23 -8.73 17.30
CA ASP A 92 -6.91 -8.25 17.78
C ASP A 92 -6.59 -6.80 17.34
N GLU A 93 -7.60 -6.02 16.98
CA GLU A 93 -7.51 -4.65 16.46
C GLU A 93 -6.74 -4.47 15.14
N GLN A 94 -6.25 -5.56 14.53
CA GLN A 94 -5.55 -5.47 13.25
C GLN A 94 -6.51 -5.04 12.12
N PRO A 95 -6.07 -4.12 11.23
CA PRO A 95 -6.87 -3.71 10.11
C PRO A 95 -7.07 -4.87 9.12
N CYS A 96 -8.27 -5.00 8.62
CA CYS A 96 -8.69 -6.04 7.68
C CYS A 96 -9.37 -5.39 6.49
N PHE A 97 -8.95 -5.79 5.29
CA PHE A 97 -9.44 -5.26 4.02
C PHE A 97 -10.12 -6.41 3.27
N ASP A 98 -11.45 -6.43 3.26
CA ASP A 98 -12.23 -7.43 2.53
C ASP A 98 -12.61 -6.87 1.16
N LEU A 99 -12.00 -7.39 0.10
CA LEU A 99 -12.33 -7.07 -1.28
C LEU A 99 -13.44 -8.03 -1.75
N MET A 100 -14.61 -7.47 -2.06
CA MET A 100 -15.84 -8.23 -2.30
C MET A 100 -16.15 -8.26 -3.79
N GLN A 101 -16.46 -9.44 -4.33
CA GLN A 101 -16.93 -9.63 -5.71
C GLN A 101 -17.88 -10.82 -5.72
N ASP A 102 -19.16 -10.61 -6.03
CA ASP A 102 -20.23 -11.65 -6.15
C ASP A 102 -19.86 -13.08 -5.67
N GLY A 103 -20.13 -13.36 -4.38
CA GLY A 103 -19.85 -14.66 -3.75
C GLY A 103 -18.40 -14.92 -3.34
N SER A 104 -17.44 -14.16 -3.88
CA SER A 104 -16.01 -14.23 -3.56
C SER A 104 -15.55 -13.10 -2.63
N VAL A 105 -14.59 -13.42 -1.77
CA VAL A 105 -13.92 -12.47 -0.87
C VAL A 105 -12.42 -12.71 -0.91
N LEU A 106 -11.66 -11.66 -1.25
CA LEU A 106 -10.22 -11.60 -1.02
C LEU A 106 -9.96 -10.74 0.21
N ARG A 107 -9.58 -11.36 1.31
CA ARG A 107 -9.22 -10.68 2.57
C ARG A 107 -7.74 -10.44 2.62
N LEU A 108 -7.34 -9.22 2.99
CA LEU A 108 -5.95 -8.84 3.25
C LEU A 108 -5.81 -8.33 4.69
N ILE A 109 -4.84 -8.87 5.41
CA ILE A 109 -4.43 -8.40 6.74
C ILE A 109 -2.98 -7.94 6.63
N PRO A 110 -2.67 -6.65 6.84
CA PRO A 110 -1.31 -6.15 6.79
C PRO A 110 -0.46 -6.77 7.90
N LEU A 111 0.74 -7.23 7.54
CA LEU A 111 1.72 -7.75 8.49
C LEU A 111 2.71 -6.67 8.95
N SER A 112 2.70 -5.51 8.28
CA SER A 112 3.50 -4.34 8.61
C SER A 112 2.62 -3.17 9.01
N ASN A 113 3.10 -2.36 9.96
CA ASN A 113 2.50 -1.06 10.26
C ASN A 113 3.24 0.04 9.48
N PRO A 114 2.54 0.94 8.76
CA PRO A 114 3.15 2.07 8.05
C PRO A 114 4.07 2.94 8.92
N LEU A 115 3.76 3.08 10.22
CA LEU A 115 4.59 3.82 11.19
C LEU A 115 5.93 3.10 11.44
N GLN A 116 5.94 1.78 11.36
CA GLN A 116 7.12 0.95 11.60
C GLN A 116 8.01 0.88 10.36
N GLU A 117 7.42 0.83 9.16
CA GLU A 117 8.16 0.84 7.89
C GLU A 117 8.85 2.18 7.58
N GLN A 118 8.22 3.31 7.95
CA GLN A 118 8.88 4.61 7.85
C GLN A 118 10.13 4.67 8.74
N SER A 119 10.06 4.07 9.92
CA SER A 119 11.17 4.02 10.87
C SER A 119 12.34 3.19 10.28
N THR A 120 12.07 2.01 9.72
CA THR A 120 13.13 1.17 9.10
C THR A 120 13.73 1.82 7.86
N ARG A 121 12.93 2.49 7.01
CA ARG A 121 13.44 3.21 5.83
C ARG A 121 14.36 4.36 6.22
N SER A 122 14.04 5.10 7.30
CA SER A 122 14.88 6.19 7.81
C SER A 122 16.24 5.70 8.31
N LEU A 123 16.26 4.56 9.02
CA LEU A 123 17.49 3.95 9.52
C LEU A 123 18.40 3.47 8.38
N ASN A 124 17.81 2.86 7.34
CA ASN A 124 18.56 2.40 6.18
C ASN A 124 19.19 3.55 5.38
N ALA A 125 18.49 4.69 5.25
CA ALA A 125 19.02 5.87 4.59
C ALA A 125 20.21 6.47 5.38
N ALA A 126 20.07 6.63 6.69
CA ALA A 126 21.13 7.15 7.55
C ALA A 126 22.37 6.24 7.57
N ALA A 127 22.18 4.92 7.61
CA ALA A 127 23.28 3.96 7.55
C ALA A 127 24.02 4.01 6.20
N LEU A 128 23.27 4.12 5.09
CA LEU A 128 23.86 4.27 3.76
C LEU A 128 24.65 5.58 3.65
N GLU A 129 24.10 6.69 4.14
CA GLU A 129 24.79 7.99 4.16
C GLU A 129 26.07 7.96 4.97
N ALA A 130 26.08 7.30 6.14
CA ALA A 130 27.27 7.15 6.97
C ALA A 130 28.39 6.39 6.25
N VAL A 131 28.05 5.28 5.57
CA VAL A 131 29.01 4.51 4.76
C VAL A 131 29.55 5.34 3.59
N VAL A 132 28.70 6.13 2.93
CA VAL A 132 29.14 7.03 1.84
C VAL A 132 30.08 8.10 2.37
N ALA A 133 29.76 8.72 3.52
CA ALA A 133 30.61 9.73 4.13
C ALA A 133 31.99 9.17 4.52
N GLU A 134 32.04 7.97 5.10
CA GLU A 134 33.29 7.31 5.49
C GLU A 134 34.18 6.96 4.28
N VAL A 135 33.59 6.43 3.20
CA VAL A 135 34.34 6.12 1.96
C VAL A 135 34.87 7.39 1.30
N LEU A 136 34.07 8.46 1.25
CA LEU A 136 34.48 9.72 0.66
C LEU A 136 35.57 10.41 1.50
N SER A 137 35.49 10.37 2.83
CA SER A 137 36.55 10.91 3.70
C SER A 137 37.85 10.14 3.56
N ALA A 138 37.79 8.80 3.51
CA ALA A 138 38.97 7.96 3.32
C ALA A 138 39.66 8.21 1.97
N ASN A 139 38.91 8.47 0.90
CA ASN A 139 39.48 8.80 -0.41
C ASN A 139 40.07 10.22 -0.49
N TRP A 140 39.60 11.15 0.33
CA TRP A 140 40.17 12.49 0.45
C TRP A 140 41.50 12.47 1.21
N ASP A 141 41.60 11.68 2.29
CA ASP A 141 42.84 11.53 3.07
C ASP A 141 43.99 10.91 2.25
N VAL A 142 43.69 10.05 1.27
CA VAL A 142 44.72 9.45 0.40
C VAL A 142 45.26 10.44 -0.65
N ARG A 143 44.50 11.46 -1.06
CA ARG A 143 44.93 12.43 -2.09
C ARG A 143 45.65 13.65 -1.53
N ILE A 144 45.58 13.90 -0.23
CA ILE A 144 46.30 15.01 0.40
C ILE A 144 47.76 14.64 0.70
N ASP A 145 48.10 13.35 0.81
CA ASP A 145 49.47 12.90 1.11
C ASP A 145 50.42 12.89 -0.12
N ASP A 146 49.91 13.17 -1.33
CA ASP A 146 50.69 13.23 -2.58
C ASP A 146 51.10 14.66 -3.01
N GLU A 147 50.69 15.72 -2.29
CA GLU A 147 50.99 17.13 -2.64
C GLU A 147 52.00 17.83 -1.69
N GLU A 148 52.77 17.10 -0.89
CA GLU A 148 53.91 17.64 -0.09
C GLU A 148 55.30 17.18 -0.58
N ASN A 149 55.52 17.10 -1.90
CA ASN A 149 56.87 16.94 -2.44
C ASN A 149 57.16 17.85 -3.65
N PHE A 150 56.96 19.16 -3.48
CA PHE A 150 57.70 20.16 -4.25
C PHE A 150 58.30 21.17 -3.29
N SER A 151 59.52 20.88 -2.83
CA SER A 151 60.41 21.86 -2.23
C SER A 151 61.83 21.62 -2.73
N ILE A 152 62.28 22.63 -3.50
CA ILE A 152 63.65 23.00 -3.92
C ILE A 152 64.28 22.21 -5.07
#